data_AF-A0A2A4QLQ4-F1
#
_entry.id   AF-A0A2A4QLQ4-F1
#
_cell.length_a   1.000
_cell.length_b   1.000
_cell.length_c   1.000
_cell.angle_alpha   90.00
_cell.angle_beta   90.00
_cell.angle_gamma   90.00
#
_symmetry.space_group_name_H-M   'P 1'
#
loop_
_entity.id
_entity.type
_entity.pdbx_description
1 polymer ?
#
loop_
_entity_poly.entity_id
_entity_poly.type
_entity_poly.pdbx_seq_one_letter_code
_entity_poly.pdbx_strand_id
1 'polypeptide(L)' 'MDTKQDLPHLEGKLLIAMPGMGDFRFEKSLIYMCAHSPEGAMGLIVNKP' A
#
# COMPACT_ATOMS: atom_id res chain seq x y z
N MET A 1 -7.84 -14.35 -17.39
CA MET A 1 -8.95 -14.62 -16.46
C MET A 1 -8.29 -15.21 -15.24
N ASP A 2 -7.92 -14.37 -14.28
CA ASP A 2 -7.31 -14.82 -13.02
C ASP A 2 -8.07 -14.18 -11.87
N THR A 3 -9.24 -14.76 -11.64
CA THR A 3 -10.11 -14.52 -10.51
C THR A 3 -9.48 -15.20 -9.28
N LYS A 4 -8.66 -14.47 -8.52
CA LYS A 4 -8.32 -14.83 -7.13
C LYS A 4 -8.90 -13.77 -6.19
N GLN A 5 -10.09 -14.05 -5.65
CA GLN A 5 -10.59 -13.37 -4.45
C GLN A 5 -10.19 -14.18 -3.20
N ASP A 6 -9.93 -13.44 -2.11
CA ASP A 6 -10.05 -13.83 -0.70
C ASP A 6 -8.84 -14.29 0.14
N LEU A 7 -7.68 -13.67 -0.07
CA LEU A 7 -6.75 -13.31 1.02
C LEU A 7 -6.44 -11.81 0.86
N PRO A 8 -6.10 -11.03 1.91
CA PRO A 8 -5.81 -9.59 1.79
C PRO A 8 -4.45 -9.35 1.11
N HIS A 9 -4.17 -9.97 -0.04
CA HIS A 9 -2.97 -9.72 -0.82
C HIS A 9 -3.06 -8.34 -1.46
N LEU A 10 -2.39 -7.39 -0.81
CA LEU A 10 -2.24 -6.02 -1.27
C LEU A 10 -1.07 -5.87 -2.26
N GLU A 11 -0.34 -6.95 -2.56
CA GLU A 11 0.79 -6.95 -3.50
C GLU A 11 0.39 -6.39 -4.87
N GLY A 12 1.25 -5.53 -5.43
CA GLY A 12 1.03 -4.87 -6.71
C GLY A 12 -0.02 -3.76 -6.68
N LYS A 13 -0.62 -3.45 -5.52
CA LYS A 13 -1.59 -2.35 -5.38
C LYS A 13 -0.91 -1.06 -4.95
N LEU A 14 -1.56 0.05 -5.31
CA LEU A 14 -1.24 1.39 -4.83
C LEU A 14 -2.12 1.72 -3.64
N LEU A 15 -1.50 2.06 -2.51
CA LEU A 15 -2.17 2.60 -1.34
C LEU A 15 -2.10 4.13 -1.41
N ILE A 16 -3.27 4.75 -1.27
CA ILE A 16 -3.43 6.21 -1.31
C ILE A 16 -3.72 6.67 0.10
N ALA A 17 -2.88 7.54 0.65
CA ALA A 17 -3.16 8.18 1.92
C ALA A 17 -4.35 9.15 1.78
N MET A 18 -5.38 8.93 2.59
CA MET A 18 -6.56 9.79 2.60
C MET A 18 -6.26 11.13 3.29
N PRO A 19 -6.90 12.24 2.84
CA PRO A 19 -6.81 13.54 3.48
C PRO A 19 -7.49 13.47 4.87
N GLY A 20 -6.68 13.40 5.93
CA GLY A 20 -7.13 13.11 7.30
C GLY A 20 -6.36 11.97 7.99
N MET A 21 -5.39 11.37 7.30
CA MET A 21 -4.44 10.43 7.92
C MET A 21 -3.64 11.15 9.01
N GLY A 22 -3.76 10.67 10.26
CA GLY A 22 -3.18 11.33 11.44
C GLY A 22 -1.65 11.33 11.53
N ASP A 23 -0.97 10.54 10.68
CA ASP A 23 0.50 10.52 10.62
C ASP A 23 0.99 11.32 9.40
N PHE A 24 1.63 12.46 9.70
CA PHE A 24 2.20 13.39 8.71
C PHE A 24 3.25 12.74 7.80
N ARG A 25 3.87 11.63 8.21
CA ARG A 25 4.85 10.90 7.38
C ARG A 25 4.20 10.30 6.14
N PHE A 26 2.91 9.97 6.23
CA PHE A 26 2.14 9.38 5.16
C PHE A 26 1.14 10.35 4.52
N GLU A 27 1.01 11.58 5.03
CA GLU A 27 0.15 12.59 4.39
C GLU A 27 0.49 12.75 2.90
N LYS A 28 -0.55 12.64 2.06
CA LYS A 28 -0.45 12.74 0.59
C LYS A 28 0.57 11.79 -0.04
N SER A 29 0.87 10.67 0.64
CA SER A 29 1.76 9.65 0.11
C SER A 29 1.01 8.67 -0.80
N LEU A 30 1.70 8.29 -1.88
CA LEU A 30 1.36 7.15 -2.72
C LEU A 30 2.37 6.06 -2.42
N ILE A 31 1.87 4.93 -1.91
CA ILE A 31 2.70 3.79 -1.52
C ILE A 31 2.40 2.64 -2.46
N TYR A 32 3.42 2.13 -3.14
CA TYR A 32 3.31 0.91 -3.93
C TYR A 32 3.63 -0.30 -3.05
N MET A 33 2.75 -1.28 -3.00
CA MET A 33 2.94 -2.50 -2.19
C MET A 33 3.71 -3.55 -3.00
N CYS A 34 4.95 -3.84 -2.60
CA CYS A 34 5.82 -4.79 -3.28
C CYS A 34 5.61 -6.23 -2.78
N ALA A 35 5.42 -6.39 -1.48
CA ALA A 35 5.22 -7.69 -0.85
C ALA A 35 4.27 -7.56 0.35
N HIS A 36 3.36 -8.51 0.52
CA HIS A 36 2.38 -8.54 1.59
C HIS A 36 2.18 -9.98 2.06
N SER A 37 2.80 -10.29 3.19
CA SER A 37 2.73 -11.59 3.85
C SER A 37 2.07 -11.46 5.23
N PRO A 38 1.59 -12.55 5.83
CA PRO A 38 1.03 -12.50 7.20
C PRO A 38 2.05 -12.04 8.25
N GLU A 39 3.35 -12.13 7.94
CA GLU A 39 4.45 -11.69 8.80
C GLU A 39 4.70 -10.17 8.71
N GLY A 40 4.23 -9.52 7.63
CA GLY A 40 4.46 -8.10 7.40
C GLY A 40 4.25 -7.67 5.95
N ALA A 41 4.37 -6.37 5.72
CA ALA A 41 4.17 -5.75 4.41
C ALA A 41 5.35 -4.83 4.07
N MET A 42 5.78 -4.86 2.82
CA MET A 42 6.81 -3.99 2.27
C MET A 42 6.20 -3.14 1.16
N GLY A 43 6.31 -1.82 1.30
CA GLY A 43 5.92 -0.88 0.27
C GLY A 43 6.90 0.28 0.11
N LEU A 44 6.87 0.91 -1.07
CA LEU A 44 7.71 2.04 -1.44
C LEU A 44 6.86 3.28 -1.63
N ILE A 45 7.25 4.40 -1.02
CA ILE A 45 6.63 5.70 -1.32
C ILE A 45 7.20 6.19 -2.66
N VAL A 46 6.32 6.38 -3.65
CA VAL A 46 6.72 6.80 -5.01
C VAL A 46 6.55 8.30 -5.26
N ASN A 47 5.91 9.02 -4.33
CA ASN A 47 5.56 10.44 -4.48
C ASN A 47 6.32 11.36 -3.50
N LYS A 48 7.40 10.87 -2.89
CA LYS A 48 8.33 11.70 -2.10
C LYS A 48 9.73 11.54 -2.72
N PRO A 49 10.27 12.57 -3.40
CA PRO A 49 11.61 12.53 -3.96
C PRO A 49 12.69 12.52 -2.87
#